data_AF-A0A7S2I5Q9-F1
#
_entry.id   AF-A0A7S2I5Q9-F1
#
_cell.length_a   1.000
_cell.length_b   1.000
_cell.length_c   1.000
_cell.angle_alpha   90.00
_cell.angle_beta   90.00
_cell.angle_gamma   90.00
#
_symmetry.space_group_name_H-M   'P 1'
#
loop_
_entity.id
_entity.type
_entity.pdbx_description
1 polymer ?
#
loop_
_entity_poly.entity_id
_entity_poly.type
_entity_poly.pdbx_seq_one_letter_code
_entity_poly.pdbx_strand_id
1 'polypeptide(L)'
;RDLLSLARRFNLIDDNSAMGAERSDIMNLIVNSGKVEIIASPEPVERKLSDLRAMGVGKLRRNMNDAGVFFNPIDVVEKEDMVQIFINSGRVVLTDVDEEDDEKDEKNNMDVDMKVESFTPVGVKAEYAETGGAAMRDGYINAKGSMEDDTTMDQSPSAQEVPTSGADAPHPTESYTAQRGDTSSFSSLSISELKRKSRSLNVDISDCIEKSEMVERIAAKASMIASR
;
A
#
# COMPACT_ATOMS: atom_id res chain seq x y z
N ARG A 1 -23.47 5.86 3.44
CA ARG A 1 -24.14 7.05 2.85
C ARG A 1 -25.30 6.55 2.00
N ASP A 2 -26.48 7.12 2.15
CA ASP A 2 -27.71 6.58 1.59
C ASP A 2 -27.87 6.92 0.09
N LEU A 3 -28.34 5.98 -0.73
CA LEU A 3 -28.47 6.16 -2.19
C LEU A 3 -29.46 7.28 -2.54
N LEU A 4 -30.53 7.44 -1.75
CA LEU A 4 -31.48 8.53 -1.88
C LEU A 4 -30.85 9.91 -1.72
N SER A 5 -29.95 10.07 -0.74
CA SER A 5 -29.26 11.34 -0.53
C SER A 5 -28.39 11.69 -1.74
N LEU A 6 -27.78 10.68 -2.38
CA LEU A 6 -26.96 10.88 -3.58
C LEU A 6 -27.83 11.24 -4.80
N ALA A 7 -28.95 10.53 -5.01
CA ALA A 7 -29.88 10.82 -6.11
C ALA A 7 -30.48 12.23 -6.02
N ARG A 8 -30.88 12.66 -4.81
CA ARG A 8 -31.35 14.04 -4.55
C ARG A 8 -30.27 15.07 -4.85
N ARG A 9 -29.03 14.82 -4.42
CA ARG A 9 -27.90 15.74 -4.68
C ARG A 9 -27.65 15.93 -6.17
N PHE A 10 -27.92 14.91 -6.98
CA PHE A 10 -27.82 14.98 -8.44
C PHE A 10 -29.09 15.50 -9.12
N ASN A 11 -30.12 15.90 -8.37
CA ASN A 11 -31.44 16.33 -8.88
C ASN A 11 -32.06 15.29 -9.83
N LEU A 12 -31.94 14.00 -9.48
CA LEU A 12 -32.50 12.91 -10.32
C LEU A 12 -33.89 12.46 -9.84
N ILE A 13 -34.24 12.74 -8.58
CA ILE A 13 -35.52 12.38 -7.96
C ILE A 13 -36.05 13.60 -7.21
N ASP A 14 -37.34 13.87 -7.38
CA ASP A 14 -38.11 14.81 -6.58
C ASP A 14 -38.58 14.16 -5.27
N ASP A 15 -38.78 14.96 -4.21
CA ASP A 15 -39.14 14.45 -2.88
C ASP A 15 -40.42 13.61 -2.86
N ASN A 16 -41.35 13.85 -3.79
CA ASN A 16 -42.58 13.07 -3.93
C ASN A 16 -42.37 11.71 -4.62
N SER A 17 -41.42 11.61 -5.55
CA SER A 17 -41.08 10.34 -6.23
C SER A 17 -40.19 9.44 -5.39
N ALA A 18 -39.58 9.97 -4.31
CA ALA A 18 -38.73 9.20 -3.41
C ALA A 18 -39.50 8.20 -2.53
N MET A 19 -40.78 8.47 -2.23
CA MET A 19 -41.62 7.57 -1.42
C MET A 19 -42.12 6.41 -2.28
N GLY A 20 -41.31 5.37 -2.41
CA GLY A 20 -41.69 4.10 -3.06
C GLY A 20 -40.76 3.64 -4.17
N ALA A 21 -39.74 4.43 -4.51
CA ALA A 21 -38.70 3.97 -5.42
C ALA A 21 -37.90 2.84 -4.76
N GLU A 22 -37.75 1.72 -5.47
CA GLU A 22 -36.92 0.63 -4.98
C GLU A 22 -35.43 1.01 -5.04
N ARG A 23 -34.62 0.38 -4.18
CA ARG A 23 -33.17 0.62 -4.14
C ARG A 23 -32.52 0.40 -5.51
N SER A 24 -32.98 -0.61 -6.24
CA SER A 24 -32.51 -0.98 -7.58
C SER A 24 -32.79 0.12 -8.60
N ASP A 25 -34.00 0.71 -8.55
CA ASP A 25 -34.39 1.79 -9.46
C ASP A 25 -33.55 3.03 -9.24
N ILE A 26 -33.35 3.41 -7.98
CA ILE A 26 -32.50 4.55 -7.61
C ILE A 26 -31.06 4.32 -8.09
N MET A 27 -30.54 3.10 -7.95
CA MET A 27 -29.21 2.75 -8.42
C MET A 27 -29.10 2.87 -9.95
N ASN A 28 -30.03 2.27 -10.69
CA ASN A 28 -30.08 2.37 -12.16
C ASN A 28 -30.18 3.82 -12.64
N LEU A 29 -30.97 4.64 -11.93
CA LEU A 29 -31.18 6.04 -12.26
C LEU A 29 -29.93 6.89 -12.02
N ILE A 30 -29.18 6.60 -10.95
CA ILE A 30 -27.85 7.21 -10.70
C ILE A 30 -26.85 6.79 -11.78
N VAL A 31 -26.78 5.50 -12.09
CA VAL A 31 -25.87 4.94 -13.11
C VAL A 31 -26.15 5.54 -14.49
N ASN A 32 -27.41 5.56 -14.91
CA ASN A 32 -27.82 6.05 -16.22
C ASN A 32 -27.78 7.58 -16.34
N SER A 33 -27.61 8.31 -15.22
CA SER A 33 -27.54 9.77 -15.24
C SER A 33 -26.28 10.32 -15.90
N GLY A 34 -25.22 9.52 -16.02
CA GLY A 34 -23.90 9.94 -16.49
C GLY A 34 -23.17 10.90 -15.54
N LYS A 35 -23.75 11.21 -14.37
CA LYS A 35 -23.15 12.09 -13.34
C LYS A 35 -22.22 11.34 -12.39
N VAL A 36 -22.24 10.01 -12.44
CA VAL A 36 -21.37 9.13 -11.66
C VAL A 36 -20.60 8.25 -12.63
N GLU A 37 -19.28 8.28 -12.52
CA GLU A 37 -18.41 7.34 -13.19
C GLU A 37 -18.40 6.04 -12.39
N ILE A 38 -18.83 4.94 -13.02
CA ILE A 38 -18.66 3.61 -12.44
C ILE A 38 -17.24 3.17 -12.75
N ILE A 39 -16.40 3.18 -11.74
CA ILE A 39 -15.07 2.59 -11.84
C ILE A 39 -15.25 1.09 -11.66
N ALA A 40 -14.87 0.32 -12.69
CA ALA A 40 -14.88 -1.13 -12.61
C ALA A 40 -14.06 -1.59 -11.41
N SER A 41 -14.68 -2.41 -10.58
CA SER A 41 -14.00 -3.06 -9.47
C SER A 41 -13.05 -4.12 -10.02
N PRO A 42 -11.76 -4.12 -9.64
CA PRO A 42 -10.90 -5.26 -9.92
C PRO A 42 -11.51 -6.53 -9.31
N GLU A 43 -11.31 -7.67 -9.97
CA GLU A 43 -11.82 -8.96 -9.51
C GLU A 43 -11.26 -9.30 -8.12
N PRO A 44 -12.08 -9.87 -7.22
CA PRO A 44 -11.61 -10.29 -5.90
C PRO A 44 -10.43 -11.25 -6.00
N VAL A 45 -9.39 -11.04 -5.18
CA VAL A 45 -8.19 -11.87 -5.17
C VAL A 45 -8.41 -13.05 -4.22
N GLU A 46 -8.25 -14.27 -4.71
CA GLU A 46 -8.29 -15.47 -3.88
C GLU A 46 -6.98 -15.64 -3.12
N ARG A 47 -7.05 -15.76 -1.78
CA ARG A 47 -5.89 -15.98 -0.91
C ARG A 47 -6.26 -16.81 0.31
N LYS A 48 -5.28 -17.59 0.79
CA LYS A 48 -5.35 -18.24 2.09
C LYS A 48 -5.14 -17.23 3.22
N LEU A 49 -5.87 -17.39 4.32
CA LEU A 49 -5.75 -16.52 5.49
C LEU A 49 -4.36 -16.63 6.14
N SER A 50 -3.81 -17.85 6.14
CA SER A 50 -2.45 -18.15 6.60
C SER A 50 -1.39 -17.33 5.84
N ASP A 51 -1.50 -17.26 4.52
CA ASP A 51 -0.59 -16.46 3.66
C ASP A 51 -0.65 -14.97 3.97
N LEU A 52 -1.85 -14.42 4.17
CA LEU A 52 -2.03 -13.00 4.52
C LEU A 52 -1.36 -12.67 5.85
N ARG A 53 -1.53 -13.54 6.84
CA ARG A 53 -0.90 -13.43 8.17
C ARG A 53 0.60 -13.68 8.15
N ALA A 54 1.12 -14.47 7.21
CA ALA A 54 2.56 -14.68 7.06
C ALA A 54 3.26 -13.50 6.34
N MET A 55 2.57 -12.80 5.43
CA MET A 55 3.17 -11.73 4.62
C MET A 55 3.69 -10.54 5.43
N GLY A 56 4.87 -10.02 5.11
CA GLY A 56 5.36 -8.77 5.71
C GLY A 56 4.49 -7.56 5.36
N VAL A 57 4.43 -6.57 6.26
CA VAL A 57 3.58 -5.36 6.13
C VAL A 57 3.74 -4.65 4.78
N GLY A 58 4.97 -4.53 4.27
CA GLY A 58 5.23 -3.88 2.98
C GLY A 58 4.73 -4.68 1.76
N LYS A 59 4.64 -6.01 1.85
CA LYS A 59 4.06 -6.86 0.80
C LYS A 59 2.53 -6.86 0.90
N LEU A 60 2.01 -6.91 2.12
CA LEU A 60 0.57 -6.80 2.39
C LEU A 60 0.02 -5.46 1.87
N ARG A 61 0.71 -4.34 2.16
CA ARG A 61 0.34 -3.01 1.66
C ARG A 61 0.30 -2.94 0.13
N ARG A 62 1.28 -3.54 -0.55
CA ARG A 62 1.31 -3.59 -2.02
C ARG A 62 0.13 -4.38 -2.57
N ASN A 63 -0.11 -5.59 -2.05
CA ASN A 63 -1.27 -6.40 -2.44
C ASN A 63 -2.61 -5.70 -2.18
N MET A 64 -2.76 -5.00 -1.05
CA MET A 64 -3.97 -4.22 -0.76
C MET A 64 -4.17 -3.11 -1.81
N ASN A 65 -3.11 -2.38 -2.13
CA ASN A 65 -3.16 -1.31 -3.13
C ASN A 65 -3.50 -1.84 -4.54
N ASP A 66 -2.90 -2.96 -4.93
CA ASP A 66 -3.15 -3.61 -6.23
C ASP A 66 -4.61 -4.11 -6.32
N ALA A 67 -5.19 -4.53 -5.20
CA ALA A 67 -6.61 -4.90 -5.08
C ALA A 67 -7.55 -3.69 -4.92
N GLY A 68 -7.03 -2.46 -4.93
CA GLY A 68 -7.82 -1.22 -4.77
C GLY A 68 -8.33 -0.99 -3.34
N VAL A 69 -7.65 -1.52 -2.33
CA VAL A 69 -7.95 -1.33 -0.91
C VAL A 69 -7.02 -0.27 -0.32
N PHE A 70 -7.61 0.85 0.03
CA PHE A 70 -6.91 2.00 0.63
C PHE A 70 -7.31 2.14 2.11
N PHE A 71 -6.35 2.53 2.94
CA PHE A 71 -6.56 2.76 4.36
C PHE A 71 -5.71 3.94 4.84
N ASN A 72 -6.11 4.57 5.95
CA ASN A 72 -5.28 5.59 6.59
C ASN A 72 -4.27 4.92 7.52
N PRO A 73 -2.96 5.26 7.44
CA PRO A 73 -1.95 4.70 8.33
C PRO A 73 -2.17 4.99 9.82
N ILE A 74 -3.00 5.97 10.15
CA ILE A 74 -3.31 6.35 11.54
C ILE A 74 -4.35 5.41 12.14
N ASP A 75 -5.22 4.83 11.30
CA ASP A 75 -6.29 3.92 11.71
C ASP A 75 -5.79 2.46 11.81
N VAL A 76 -4.52 2.22 11.46
CA VAL A 76 -3.87 0.91 11.45
C VAL A 76 -2.74 0.93 12.46
N VAL A 77 -2.96 0.27 13.59
CA VAL A 77 -1.97 0.17 14.65
C VAL A 77 -1.10 -1.06 14.43
N GLU A 78 -1.74 -2.16 14.01
CA GLU A 78 -1.11 -3.46 13.90
C GLU A 78 -1.26 -4.06 12.50
N LYS A 79 -0.43 -5.06 12.21
CA LYS A 79 -0.52 -5.83 10.96
C LYS A 79 -1.88 -6.54 10.83
N GLU A 80 -2.44 -7.01 11.94
CA GLU A 80 -3.73 -7.71 11.91
C GLU A 80 -4.87 -6.76 11.50
N ASP A 81 -4.80 -5.47 11.87
CA ASP A 81 -5.76 -4.46 11.41
C ASP A 81 -5.74 -4.36 9.87
N MET A 82 -4.57 -4.40 9.24
CA MET A 82 -4.46 -4.40 7.78
C MET A 82 -5.12 -5.63 7.16
N VAL A 83 -4.87 -6.81 7.72
CA VAL A 83 -5.47 -8.06 7.26
C VAL A 83 -7.00 -7.99 7.38
N GLN A 84 -7.50 -7.49 8.51
CA GLN A 84 -8.93 -7.37 8.77
C GLN A 84 -9.60 -6.33 7.86
N ILE A 85 -8.95 -5.19 7.61
CA ILE A 85 -9.41 -4.21 6.61
C ILE A 85 -9.45 -4.87 5.23
N PHE A 86 -8.44 -5.67 4.87
CA PHE A 86 -8.39 -6.31 3.56
C PHE A 86 -9.54 -7.31 3.38
N ILE A 87 -9.84 -8.12 4.40
CA ILE A 87 -10.98 -9.05 4.38
C ILE A 87 -12.31 -8.29 4.33
N ASN A 88 -12.50 -7.29 5.21
CA ASN A 88 -13.73 -6.52 5.30
C ASN A 88 -14.02 -5.68 4.05
N SER A 89 -13.00 -5.40 3.22
CA SER A 89 -13.17 -4.69 1.96
C SER A 89 -13.97 -5.49 0.92
N GLY A 90 -14.08 -6.82 1.08
CA GLY A 90 -14.68 -7.72 0.09
C GLY A 90 -13.82 -7.91 -1.16
N ARG A 91 -12.58 -7.39 -1.18
CA ARG A 91 -11.61 -7.58 -2.27
C ARG A 91 -10.81 -8.87 -2.19
N VAL A 92 -10.93 -9.60 -1.09
CA VAL A 92 -10.27 -10.88 -0.89
C VAL A 92 -11.33 -11.94 -0.68
N VAL A 93 -11.21 -13.03 -1.44
CA VAL A 93 -11.97 -14.25 -1.19
C VAL A 93 -11.06 -15.20 -0.44
N LEU A 94 -11.47 -15.57 0.77
CA LEU A 94 -10.73 -16.54 1.56
C LEU A 94 -11.04 -17.94 1.02
N THR A 95 -10.02 -18.63 0.55
CA THR A 95 -10.11 -20.03 0.15
C THR A 95 -9.89 -20.89 1.38
N ASP A 96 -10.98 -21.43 1.93
CA ASP A 96 -10.96 -22.39 3.04
C ASP A 96 -10.63 -23.79 2.50
N VAL A 97 -9.40 -23.99 2.04
CA VAL A 97 -8.89 -25.34 1.72
C VAL A 97 -7.41 -25.41 2.05
N ASP A 98 -7.14 -25.25 3.34
CA ASP A 98 -6.16 -26.10 3.98
C ASP A 98 -6.97 -27.18 4.72
N GLU A 99 -7.68 -28.03 3.95
CA GLU A 99 -7.79 -29.42 4.39
C GLU A 99 -6.33 -29.87 4.42
N GLU A 100 -5.66 -29.66 5.55
CA GLU A 100 -4.44 -30.35 5.86
C GLU A 100 -4.80 -31.81 5.64
N ASP A 101 -4.27 -32.40 4.55
CA ASP A 101 -4.01 -33.83 4.44
C ASP A 101 -3.09 -34.17 5.61
N ASP A 102 -3.73 -34.24 6.77
CA ASP A 102 -3.24 -34.69 8.05
C ASP A 102 -3.24 -36.24 7.98
N GLU A 103 -2.82 -36.80 6.82
CA GLU A 103 -2.28 -38.15 6.70
C GLU A 103 -0.95 -38.14 7.45
N LYS A 104 -1.11 -38.12 8.77
CA LYS A 104 -0.07 -38.43 9.73
C LYS A 104 0.59 -39.70 9.25
N ASP A 105 1.89 -39.59 9.01
CA ASP A 105 2.84 -40.68 8.99
C ASP A 105 2.70 -41.53 10.27
N GLU A 106 1.69 -42.39 10.33
CA GLU A 106 1.64 -43.55 11.21
C GLU A 106 2.67 -44.55 10.68
N LYS A 107 3.96 -44.32 10.97
CA LYS A 107 5.01 -45.34 11.11
C LYS A 107 6.36 -44.65 11.28
N ASN A 108 6.82 -44.52 12.52
CA ASN A 108 8.16 -44.93 12.94
C ASN A 108 8.36 -44.65 14.44
N ASN A 109 7.61 -45.38 15.27
CA ASN A 109 8.11 -45.77 16.59
C ASN A 109 8.96 -47.03 16.38
N MET A 110 10.28 -46.88 16.37
CA MET A 110 11.19 -47.96 16.76
C MET A 110 11.99 -47.49 17.97
N ASP A 111 11.91 -48.31 19.01
CA ASP A 111 12.45 -48.19 20.35
C ASP A 111 13.80 -47.48 20.46
N VAL A 112 13.83 -46.38 21.22
CA VAL A 112 15.06 -45.85 21.81
C VAL A 112 15.00 -46.10 23.31
N ASP A 113 15.74 -47.13 23.69
CA ASP A 113 15.96 -47.63 25.05
C ASP A 113 16.45 -46.51 25.99
N MET A 114 15.56 -46.09 26.89
CA MET A 114 15.76 -44.97 27.82
C MET A 114 16.35 -45.50 29.13
N LYS A 115 17.68 -45.43 29.27
CA LYS A 115 18.36 -45.64 30.56
C LYS A 115 17.99 -44.52 31.53
N VAL A 116 17.27 -44.91 32.57
CA VAL A 116 16.97 -44.12 33.77
C VAL A 116 18.23 -44.05 34.63
N GLU A 117 18.86 -42.88 34.71
CA GLU A 117 19.73 -42.53 35.84
C GLU A 117 19.00 -41.52 36.73
N SER A 118 18.68 -41.97 37.93
CA SER A 118 18.07 -41.20 39.01
C SER A 118 19.06 -40.16 39.55
N PHE A 119 18.70 -38.87 39.51
CA PHE A 119 19.34 -37.85 40.31
C PHE A 119 18.32 -37.13 41.20
N THR A 120 18.60 -37.14 42.49
CA THR A 120 17.77 -36.59 43.58
C THR A 120 17.76 -35.06 43.61
N PRO A 121 16.68 -34.42 44.09
CA PRO A 121 16.59 -32.98 44.24
C PRO A 121 17.21 -32.54 45.57
N VAL A 122 18.23 -31.66 45.52
CA VAL A 122 18.68 -30.88 46.68
C VAL A 122 18.31 -29.43 46.44
N GLY A 123 17.38 -28.93 47.26
CA GLY A 123 16.92 -27.57 47.23
C GLY A 123 18.00 -26.57 47.66
N VAL A 124 18.00 -25.41 47.00
CA VAL A 124 18.59 -24.19 47.54
C VAL A 124 17.68 -23.03 47.16
N LYS A 125 17.15 -22.35 48.18
CA LYS A 125 16.56 -21.01 48.10
C LYS A 125 17.69 -20.00 47.88
N ALA A 126 17.50 -19.04 46.98
CA ALA A 126 18.13 -17.72 47.01
C ALA A 126 17.21 -16.80 46.18
N GLU A 127 16.48 -15.86 46.79
CA GLU A 127 16.95 -14.50 47.17
C GLU A 127 17.50 -13.69 45.98
N TYR A 128 16.66 -12.71 45.63
CA TYR A 128 16.87 -11.39 45.02
C TYR A 128 18.29 -10.97 44.61
N ALA A 129 18.41 -10.42 43.39
CA ALA A 129 19.17 -9.20 43.14
C ALA A 129 18.74 -8.53 41.82
N GLU A 130 18.34 -7.27 41.91
CA GLU A 130 18.45 -6.31 40.81
C GLU A 130 19.91 -6.19 40.37
N THR A 131 20.17 -6.29 39.08
CA THR A 131 21.40 -5.73 38.48
C THR A 131 21.08 -5.25 37.07
N GLY A 132 21.22 -3.94 36.87
CA GLY A 132 21.30 -3.35 35.55
C GLY A 132 22.53 -3.82 34.78
N GLY A 133 22.38 -3.91 33.45
CA GLY A 133 23.46 -3.86 32.46
C GLY A 133 22.93 -3.02 31.30
N ALA A 134 23.40 -1.80 31.04
CA ALA A 134 24.74 -1.42 30.60
C ALA A 134 25.16 -2.12 29.30
N ALA A 135 24.90 -1.42 28.19
CA ALA A 135 25.78 -1.20 27.05
C ALA A 135 26.70 -2.35 26.59
N MET A 136 26.30 -3.02 25.50
CA MET A 136 27.15 -3.62 24.46
C MET A 136 26.18 -3.93 23.30
N ARG A 137 26.46 -3.74 22.01
CA ARG A 137 27.72 -3.61 21.29
C ARG A 137 27.38 -3.14 19.86
N ASP A 138 28.22 -2.28 19.31
CA ASP A 138 28.31 -2.04 17.87
C ASP A 138 28.45 -3.36 17.09
N GLY A 139 27.63 -3.52 16.06
CA GLY A 139 27.62 -4.66 15.16
C GLY A 139 27.31 -4.22 13.74
N TYR A 140 28.28 -3.57 13.11
CA TYR A 140 28.32 -3.33 11.67
C TYR A 140 28.19 -4.66 10.91
N ILE A 141 27.19 -4.77 10.04
CA ILE A 141 27.20 -5.74 8.94
C ILE A 141 27.03 -4.96 7.63
N ASN A 142 28.17 -4.59 7.06
CA ASN A 142 28.28 -4.20 5.66
C ASN A 142 28.15 -5.47 4.81
N ALA A 143 27.00 -5.66 4.16
CA ALA A 143 26.91 -6.56 3.01
C ALA A 143 26.85 -5.69 1.75
N LYS A 144 28.03 -5.36 1.22
CA LYS A 144 28.20 -4.92 -0.17
C LYS A 144 27.91 -6.13 -1.07
N GLY A 145 26.66 -6.28 -1.50
CA GLY A 145 26.28 -7.16 -2.61
C GLY A 145 26.35 -6.38 -3.91
N SER A 146 27.54 -6.35 -4.51
CA SER A 146 27.76 -5.91 -5.88
C SER A 146 27.24 -7.00 -6.80
N MET A 147 26.18 -6.73 -7.55
CA MET A 147 25.75 -7.59 -8.65
C MET A 147 25.74 -6.72 -9.90
N GLU A 148 26.89 -6.75 -10.56
CA GLU A 148 27.09 -6.26 -11.92
C GLU A 148 26.69 -7.44 -12.84
N ASP A 149 25.54 -7.31 -13.51
CA ASP A 149 25.20 -8.04 -14.73
C ASP A 149 24.70 -6.91 -15.66
N ASP A 150 25.48 -6.37 -16.58
CA ASP A 150 26.01 -7.00 -17.79
C ASP A 150 25.03 -7.98 -18.43
N THR A 151 24.11 -7.48 -19.24
CA THR A 151 23.84 -8.06 -20.57
C THR A 151 23.10 -7.03 -21.42
N THR A 152 23.84 -6.53 -22.41
CA THR A 152 23.33 -5.87 -23.60
C THR A 152 22.81 -6.93 -24.58
N MET A 153 21.54 -6.83 -24.99
CA MET A 153 21.00 -7.38 -26.25
C MET A 153 19.80 -6.50 -26.63
N ASP A 154 19.97 -5.42 -27.39
CA ASP A 154 19.95 -5.39 -28.86
C ASP A 154 19.10 -6.49 -29.53
N GLN A 155 17.86 -6.12 -29.87
CA GLN A 155 17.28 -6.40 -31.19
C GLN A 155 15.94 -5.68 -31.35
N SER A 156 15.96 -4.65 -32.20
CA SER A 156 14.81 -4.31 -33.06
C SER A 156 14.54 -5.52 -33.98
N PRO A 157 13.28 -5.79 -34.39
CA PRO A 157 12.82 -5.13 -35.62
C PRO A 157 11.29 -4.96 -35.77
N SER A 158 10.97 -4.17 -36.79
CA SER A 158 9.80 -4.28 -37.68
C SER A 158 8.50 -3.60 -37.28
N ALA A 159 8.36 -2.42 -37.90
CA ALA A 159 7.13 -1.73 -38.22
C ALA A 159 6.00 -2.68 -38.70
N GLN A 160 4.83 -2.51 -38.12
CA GLN A 160 3.56 -2.66 -38.82
C GLN A 160 2.83 -1.33 -38.77
N GLU A 161 2.78 -0.70 -39.95
CA GLU A 161 2.01 0.51 -40.19
C GLU A 161 0.52 0.18 -40.15
N VAL A 162 -0.18 0.74 -39.17
CA VAL A 162 -1.65 0.73 -39.10
C VAL A 162 -2.14 2.06 -39.70
N PRO A 163 -3.01 2.05 -40.73
CA PRO A 163 -3.54 3.27 -41.31
C PRO A 163 -4.70 3.79 -40.45
N THR A 164 -4.43 4.77 -39.56
CA THR A 164 -5.48 5.56 -38.91
C THR A 164 -5.77 6.80 -39.74
N SER A 165 -6.70 6.66 -40.68
CA SER A 165 -7.37 7.77 -41.34
C SER A 165 -8.45 8.33 -40.41
N GLY A 166 -8.42 9.63 -40.09
CA GLY A 166 -9.56 10.31 -39.49
C GLY A 166 -9.25 11.58 -38.69
N ALA A 167 -9.16 12.71 -39.40
CA ALA A 167 -9.54 14.08 -39.01
C ALA A 167 -9.12 14.59 -37.61
N ASP A 168 -8.08 15.42 -37.53
CA ASP A 168 -8.18 16.91 -37.57
C ASP A 168 -9.15 17.52 -36.53
N ALA A 169 -8.65 17.66 -35.31
CA ALA A 169 -9.00 18.78 -34.43
C ALA A 169 -7.72 19.22 -33.69
N PRO A 170 -7.26 20.49 -33.84
CA PRO A 170 -6.07 20.98 -33.18
C PRO A 170 -6.36 21.15 -31.69
N HIS A 171 -5.94 20.19 -30.87
CA HIS A 171 -5.81 20.42 -29.44
C HIS A 171 -4.67 21.43 -29.22
N PRO A 172 -4.89 22.53 -28.49
CA PRO A 172 -3.81 23.39 -28.05
C PRO A 172 -2.98 22.59 -27.04
N THR A 173 -1.92 21.93 -27.52
CA THR A 173 -0.77 21.58 -26.68
C THR A 173 -0.12 22.89 -26.28
N GLU A 174 -0.68 23.53 -25.26
CA GLU A 174 0.06 24.49 -24.44
C GLU A 174 1.25 23.70 -23.89
N SER A 175 2.40 23.85 -24.54
CA SER A 175 3.67 23.44 -23.99
C SER A 175 3.89 24.28 -22.74
N TYR A 176 3.43 23.77 -21.60
CA TYR A 176 3.75 24.30 -20.28
C TYR A 176 5.24 24.06 -20.04
N THR A 177 6.09 24.84 -20.70
CA THR A 177 7.43 25.13 -20.21
C THR A 177 7.26 26.01 -18.99
N ALA A 178 6.70 25.42 -17.93
CA ALA A 178 6.69 26.01 -16.60
C ALA A 178 8.14 26.32 -16.28
N GLN A 179 8.42 27.59 -15.99
CA GLN A 179 9.72 28.04 -15.52
C GLN A 179 10.11 27.17 -14.34
N ARG A 180 10.94 26.15 -14.58
CA ARG A 180 11.50 25.30 -13.53
C ARG A 180 12.31 26.22 -12.63
N GLY A 181 11.75 26.54 -11.47
CA GLY A 181 12.46 27.24 -10.42
C GLY A 181 13.75 26.49 -10.11
N ASP A 182 14.79 27.22 -9.75
CA ASP A 182 16.09 26.64 -9.43
C ASP A 182 15.96 25.68 -8.23
N THR A 183 15.98 24.37 -8.49
CA THR A 183 15.87 23.32 -7.48
C THR A 183 17.22 22.94 -6.86
N SER A 184 18.32 23.53 -7.33
CA SER A 184 19.68 23.14 -6.94
C SER A 184 19.91 23.24 -5.43
N SER A 185 19.36 24.29 -4.80
CA SER A 185 19.52 24.57 -3.36
C SER A 185 18.89 23.53 -2.43
N PHE A 186 17.96 22.71 -2.94
CA PHE A 186 17.26 21.69 -2.13
C PHE A 186 17.65 20.26 -2.50
N SER A 187 18.29 20.06 -3.66
CA SER A 187 18.67 18.74 -4.16
C SER A 187 19.65 17.99 -3.24
N SER A 188 20.52 18.72 -2.56
CA SER A 188 21.52 18.17 -1.63
C SER A 188 20.99 17.86 -0.23
N LEU A 189 19.79 18.33 0.13
CA LEU A 189 19.20 18.12 1.45
C LEU A 189 18.74 16.67 1.64
N SER A 190 18.86 16.16 2.86
CA SER A 190 18.29 14.88 3.27
C SER A 190 16.75 14.95 3.39
N ILE A 191 16.07 13.80 3.39
CA ILE A 191 14.60 13.74 3.56
C ILE A 191 14.15 14.42 4.86
N SER A 192 14.91 14.24 5.94
CA SER A 192 14.62 14.88 7.24
C SER A 192 14.72 16.40 7.18
N GLU A 193 15.70 16.94 6.46
CA GLU A 193 15.84 18.38 6.23
C GLU A 193 14.75 18.92 5.32
N LEU A 194 14.38 18.19 4.26
CA LEU A 194 13.25 18.54 3.39
C LEU A 194 11.93 18.59 4.16
N LYS A 195 11.65 17.63 5.04
CA LYS A 195 10.46 17.64 5.93
C LYS A 195 10.48 18.80 6.92
N ARG A 196 11.65 19.15 7.44
CA ARG A 196 11.80 20.33 8.31
C ARG A 196 11.52 21.62 7.53
N LYS A 197 12.07 21.71 6.32
CA LYS A 197 11.89 22.87 5.44
C LYS A 197 10.44 23.02 4.97
N SER A 198 9.77 21.92 4.62
CA SER A 198 8.36 21.96 4.21
C SER A 198 7.45 22.52 5.31
N ARG A 199 7.65 22.11 6.57
CA ARG A 199 6.94 22.68 7.73
C ARG A 199 7.20 24.17 7.89
N SER A 200 8.45 24.61 7.71
CA SER A 200 8.80 26.04 7.81
C SER A 200 8.13 26.90 6.73
N LEU A 201 7.85 26.33 5.56
CA LEU A 201 7.20 27.00 4.42
C LEU A 201 5.69 26.70 4.33
N ASN A 202 5.16 25.94 5.29
CA ASN A 202 3.79 25.43 5.29
C ASN A 202 3.38 24.74 3.97
N VAL A 203 4.24 23.84 3.47
CA VAL A 203 4.03 23.03 2.27
C VAL A 203 3.68 21.61 2.69
N ASP A 204 2.55 21.09 2.19
CA ASP A 204 2.20 19.68 2.34
C ASP A 204 2.96 18.82 1.31
N ILE A 205 3.53 17.74 1.82
CA ILE A 205 4.35 16.77 1.08
C ILE A 205 3.91 15.33 1.42
N SER A 206 2.73 15.16 2.02
CA SER A 206 2.24 13.86 2.51
C SER A 206 1.91 12.88 1.37
N ASP A 207 1.65 13.41 0.18
CA ASP A 207 1.38 12.72 -1.08
C ASP A 207 2.61 12.60 -1.99
N CYS A 208 3.76 13.19 -1.61
CA CYS A 208 5.01 13.00 -2.34
C CYS A 208 5.58 11.61 -2.05
N ILE A 209 5.79 10.82 -3.10
CA ILE A 209 6.38 9.48 -3.02
C ILE A 209 7.90 9.57 -3.17
N GLU A 210 8.38 10.48 -4.03
CA GLU A 210 9.80 10.63 -4.36
C GLU A 210 10.45 11.87 -3.75
N LYS A 211 11.78 11.82 -3.53
CA LYS A 211 12.56 12.97 -3.05
C LYS A 211 12.51 14.15 -4.03
N SER A 212 12.53 13.86 -5.33
CA SER A 212 12.38 14.81 -6.44
C SER A 212 11.10 15.64 -6.30
N GLU A 213 9.95 14.98 -6.08
CA GLU A 213 8.65 15.64 -5.89
C GLU A 213 8.64 16.56 -4.67
N MET A 214 9.23 16.11 -3.55
CA MET A 214 9.38 16.94 -2.35
C MET A 214 10.20 18.21 -2.63
N VAL A 215 11.32 18.06 -3.34
CA VAL A 215 12.21 19.17 -3.72
C VAL A 215 11.49 20.17 -4.63
N GLU A 216 10.78 19.69 -5.63
CA GLU A 216 10.06 20.52 -6.60
C GLU A 216 8.98 21.37 -5.91
N ARG A 217 8.17 20.77 -5.04
CA ARG A 217 7.13 21.51 -4.30
C ARG A 217 7.69 22.55 -3.34
N ILE A 218 8.75 22.18 -2.62
CA ILE A 218 9.42 23.11 -1.69
C ILE A 218 10.03 24.28 -2.47
N ALA A 219 10.69 24.01 -3.60
CA ALA A 219 11.29 25.04 -4.45
C ALA A 219 10.23 25.98 -5.05
N ALA A 220 9.12 25.43 -5.55
CA ALA A 220 8.01 26.21 -6.10
C ALA A 220 7.38 27.14 -5.06
N LYS A 221 7.19 26.68 -3.82
CA LYS A 221 6.69 27.55 -2.74
C LYS A 221 7.71 28.61 -2.33
N ALA A 222 8.99 28.24 -2.26
CA ALA A 222 10.06 29.17 -1.89
C ALA A 222 10.19 30.31 -2.91
N SER A 223 10.09 30.03 -4.22
CA SER A 223 10.14 31.07 -5.26
C SER A 223 8.93 32.01 -5.21
N MET A 224 7.73 31.49 -4.90
CA MET A 224 6.53 32.32 -4.70
C MET A 224 6.66 33.27 -3.51
N ILE A 225 7.34 32.85 -2.45
CA ILE A 225 7.59 33.70 -1.27
C ILE A 225 8.67 34.73 -1.57
N ALA A 226 9.73 34.36 -2.29
CA ALA A 226 10.81 35.28 -2.66
C ALA A 226 10.39 36.38 -3.65
N SER A 227 9.30 36.15 -4.39
CA SER A 227 8.75 37.11 -5.35
C SER A 227 7.73 38.08 -4.73
N ARG A 228 7.43 37.96 -3.43
CA ARG A 228 6.55 38.87 -2.68
C ARG A 228 7.36 39.92 -1.93
#